data_AF-A0A7X8PQV1-F1
#
_entry.id   AF-A0A7X8PQV1-F1
#
_cell.length_a   1.000
_cell.length_b   1.000
_cell.length_c   1.000
_cell.angle_alpha   90.00
_cell.angle_beta   90.00
_cell.angle_gamma   90.00
#
_symmetry.space_group_name_H-M   'P 1'
#
loop_
_entity.id
_entity.type
_entity.pdbx_description
1 polymer ?
#
loop_
_entity_poly.entity_id
_entity_poly.type
_entity_poly.pdbx_seq_one_letter_code
_entity_poly.pdbx_strand_id
1 'polypeptide(L)'
;MLAGSNNRALQYKKVNEELLFFYQRWSEMLESRTLDMYQYNILNSCVACIELADVIDKTLSGLLTSRQNVDDVKSEAFEILKADDVIEKYNKPLHNTLLRILSTKIDSKQRNEPIEDKNSAFYISLNRLRFQLKTPVRILNNNYMKYLLQELKADIDSKNYKQIERHMAMVISQCIQMGWSAKGLILLSKCFEGDLSLDEKWNCFTQKITVKADNNFEVYYSIKIGTRKGISADNVREIVGSLGLDLKRGNEIINDDPARQNLYSKINSDTSYILVRLTSTDLYAAALSSINHLNSRLSVATFYNTINPWIVNSPQIIIYDITDNLAEALTITDVFKTYDYIDSNNNVFADTNKILVNPQKSQIMNRLHAAFSYTNLSRSSYFQETKFISLWIAIESVMRTGQYADIISHIKCVLPEVLSVRYIYRIMRNFTEDCMRCGFKYETSLGIYMDSPDKKKLVSDLINIFRNPTQYAVFKGYCSNNELLNYRCDEIHTILNDTTIIISKLEHYTLKVRWHIQRLYRIRNEITHSAFQEDKSLMIYIEHLYTYLAQLISEVVFYVEHKQAESVEEAFAIILESYYTYIDLLKEGKIPNHDVLPDGIIDITK
;
A
#
# COMPACT_ATOMS: atom_id res chain seq x y z
N MET A 1 -3.34 9.41 -11.46
CA MET A 1 -4.59 10.20 -11.59
C MET A 1 -5.71 9.36 -12.15
N LEU A 2 -6.96 9.75 -11.88
CA LEU A 2 -8.15 9.00 -12.29
C LEU A 2 -8.80 9.65 -13.52
N ALA A 3 -9.32 8.83 -14.43
CA ALA A 3 -10.10 9.34 -15.55
C ALA A 3 -11.40 9.98 -15.06
N GLY A 4 -11.82 11.07 -15.70
CA GLY A 4 -13.08 11.76 -15.37
C GLY A 4 -13.03 12.63 -14.12
N SER A 5 -11.85 12.90 -13.53
CA SER A 5 -11.68 13.79 -12.38
C SER A 5 -11.11 15.17 -12.73
N ASN A 6 -11.09 15.55 -14.01
CA ASN A 6 -10.71 16.91 -14.43
C ASN A 6 -11.58 17.98 -13.77
N ASN A 7 -11.04 19.20 -13.64
CA ASN A 7 -11.69 20.30 -12.93
C ASN A 7 -13.15 20.52 -13.41
N ARG A 8 -13.35 20.58 -14.72
CA ARG A 8 -14.68 20.74 -15.34
C ARG A 8 -15.65 19.60 -15.01
N ALA A 9 -15.17 18.35 -14.95
CA ALA A 9 -16.00 17.19 -14.63
C ALA A 9 -16.47 17.23 -13.17
N LEU A 10 -15.58 17.63 -12.25
CA LEU A 10 -15.91 17.79 -10.83
C LEU A 10 -16.83 18.99 -10.59
N GLN A 11 -16.66 20.08 -11.34
CA GLN A 11 -17.58 21.22 -11.32
C GLN A 11 -19.00 20.82 -11.75
N TYR A 12 -19.16 19.93 -12.74
CA TYR A 12 -20.49 19.39 -13.09
C TYR A 12 -21.13 18.57 -11.96
N LYS A 13 -20.32 17.92 -11.13
CA LYS A 13 -20.77 17.26 -9.89
C LYS A 13 -20.97 18.23 -8.73
N LYS A 14 -20.81 19.54 -8.97
CA LYS A 14 -20.93 20.63 -7.99
C LYS A 14 -19.89 20.53 -6.86
N VAL A 15 -18.69 20.03 -7.15
CA VAL A 15 -17.57 20.11 -6.20
C VAL A 15 -17.07 21.57 -6.15
N ASN A 16 -16.87 22.12 -4.94
CA ASN A 16 -16.37 23.48 -4.74
C ASN A 16 -14.94 23.63 -5.31
N GLU A 17 -14.60 24.82 -5.82
CA GLU A 17 -13.29 25.06 -6.46
C GLU A 17 -12.11 24.81 -5.49
N GLU A 18 -12.29 25.15 -4.22
CA GLU A 18 -11.32 24.94 -3.15
C GLU A 18 -11.04 23.44 -2.89
N LEU A 19 -11.98 22.56 -3.24
CA LEU A 19 -11.88 21.12 -3.01
C LEU A 19 -11.40 20.33 -4.22
N LEU A 20 -11.16 20.96 -5.37
CA LEU A 20 -10.79 20.24 -6.60
C LEU A 20 -9.50 19.45 -6.43
N PHE A 21 -8.44 20.09 -5.95
CA PHE A 21 -7.16 19.44 -5.67
C PHE A 21 -7.33 18.34 -4.61
N PHE A 22 -8.04 18.64 -3.52
CA PHE A 22 -8.31 17.69 -2.45
C PHE A 22 -8.98 16.42 -2.98
N TYR A 23 -10.07 16.58 -3.74
CA TYR A 23 -10.84 15.47 -4.30
C TYR A 23 -9.98 14.59 -5.22
N GLN A 24 -9.22 15.22 -6.11
CA GLN A 24 -8.34 14.53 -7.07
C GLN A 24 -7.26 13.75 -6.34
N ARG A 25 -6.58 14.36 -5.37
CA ARG A 25 -5.47 13.74 -4.64
C ARG A 25 -5.96 12.64 -3.69
N TRP A 26 -7.07 12.88 -2.97
CA TRP A 26 -7.68 11.89 -2.07
C TRP A 26 -8.00 10.61 -2.82
N SER A 27 -8.69 10.74 -3.95
CA SER A 27 -9.08 9.60 -4.77
C SER A 27 -7.87 8.86 -5.35
N GLU A 28 -6.83 9.60 -5.76
CA GLU A 28 -5.61 8.99 -6.28
C GLU A 28 -4.82 8.24 -5.20
N MET A 29 -4.62 8.82 -4.02
CA MET A 29 -3.84 8.19 -2.95
C MET A 29 -4.38 6.81 -2.58
N LEU A 30 -5.71 6.64 -2.64
CA LEU A 30 -6.42 5.45 -2.18
C LEU A 30 -6.69 4.42 -3.30
N GLU A 31 -6.54 4.79 -4.57
CA GLU A 31 -6.76 3.88 -5.69
C GLU A 31 -5.62 2.86 -5.79
N SER A 32 -5.97 1.57 -5.87
CA SER A 32 -5.00 0.46 -5.91
C SER A 32 -4.11 0.44 -7.16
N ARG A 33 -4.54 1.10 -8.24
CA ARG A 33 -3.78 1.22 -9.51
C ARG A 33 -2.86 2.42 -9.56
N THR A 34 -2.86 3.25 -8.52
CA THR A 34 -1.96 4.40 -8.43
C THR A 34 -0.52 3.92 -8.26
N LEU A 35 0.43 4.61 -8.89
CA LEU A 35 1.85 4.36 -8.67
C LEU A 35 2.15 4.41 -7.16
N ASP A 36 2.87 3.43 -6.64
CA ASP A 36 3.24 3.29 -5.22
C ASP A 36 3.80 4.59 -4.59
N MET A 37 4.50 5.41 -5.38
CA MET A 37 5.03 6.72 -4.92
C MET A 37 3.96 7.77 -4.62
N TYR A 38 2.79 7.64 -5.24
CA TYR A 38 1.65 8.55 -5.08
C TYR A 38 0.57 7.98 -4.17
N GLN A 39 0.69 6.73 -3.72
CA GLN A 39 -0.21 6.18 -2.71
C GLN A 39 0.06 6.77 -1.32
N TYR A 40 -0.89 6.60 -0.40
CA TYR A 40 -0.76 7.09 0.97
C TYR A 40 0.38 6.40 1.73
N ASN A 41 0.95 7.10 2.71
CA ASN A 41 1.90 6.49 3.63
C ASN A 41 1.16 5.59 4.62
N ILE A 42 1.71 4.43 4.91
CA ILE A 42 1.14 3.51 5.91
C ILE A 42 1.18 4.12 7.31
N LEU A 43 2.22 4.92 7.59
CA LEU A 43 2.44 5.52 8.88
C LEU A 43 2.33 7.05 8.85
N ASN A 44 1.66 7.58 9.87
CA ASN A 44 1.86 8.92 10.39
C ASN A 44 2.53 8.81 11.77
N SER A 45 2.79 9.92 12.46
CA SER A 45 3.48 9.90 13.76
C SER A 45 2.75 9.10 14.85
N CYS A 46 1.42 9.12 14.87
CA CYS A 46 0.63 8.33 15.82
C CYS A 46 0.74 6.84 15.53
N VAL A 47 0.50 6.43 14.30
CA VAL A 47 0.58 5.02 13.88
C VAL A 47 2.00 4.48 14.06
N ALA A 48 3.03 5.28 13.75
CA ALA A 48 4.42 4.89 13.95
C ALA A 48 4.76 4.63 15.43
N CYS A 49 4.28 5.47 16.34
CA CYS A 49 4.50 5.26 17.78
C CYS A 49 3.70 4.07 18.32
N ILE A 50 2.50 3.81 17.79
CA ILE A 50 1.71 2.61 18.11
C ILE A 50 2.43 1.35 17.62
N GLU A 51 2.94 1.34 16.38
CA GLU A 51 3.73 0.24 15.83
C GLU A 51 4.98 -0.02 16.68
N LEU A 52 5.70 1.03 17.10
CA LEU A 52 6.84 0.87 17.99
C LEU A 52 6.47 0.21 19.32
N ALA A 53 5.36 0.64 19.93
CA ALA A 53 4.89 0.04 21.18
C ALA A 53 4.54 -1.45 21.02
N ASP A 54 3.85 -1.80 19.92
CA ASP A 54 3.50 -3.18 19.58
C ASP A 54 4.75 -4.05 19.32
N VAL A 55 5.73 -3.53 18.57
CA VAL A 55 7.00 -4.23 18.30
C VAL A 55 7.80 -4.44 19.58
N ILE A 56 7.81 -3.46 20.50
CA ILE A 56 8.44 -3.65 21.83
C ILE A 56 7.74 -4.76 22.60
N ASP A 57 6.40 -4.77 22.66
CA ASP A 57 5.64 -5.81 23.36
C ASP A 57 5.88 -7.20 22.77
N LYS A 58 5.92 -7.33 21.44
CA LYS A 58 6.23 -8.57 20.71
C LYS A 58 7.69 -9.02 20.91
N THR A 59 8.63 -8.09 21.05
CA THR A 59 10.02 -8.44 21.41
C THR A 59 10.11 -8.92 22.85
N LEU A 60 9.43 -8.25 23.79
CA LEU A 60 9.37 -8.66 25.20
C LEU A 60 8.70 -10.02 25.40
N SER A 61 7.75 -10.40 24.53
CA SER A 61 7.08 -11.71 24.55
C SER A 61 7.91 -12.83 23.91
N GLY A 62 9.04 -12.51 23.28
CA GLY A 62 9.90 -13.48 22.58
C GLY A 62 9.48 -13.82 21.16
N LEU A 63 8.43 -13.18 20.61
CA LEU A 63 8.00 -13.37 19.22
C LEU A 63 9.02 -12.79 18.23
N LEU A 64 9.55 -11.62 18.55
CA LEU A 64 10.60 -10.94 17.76
C LEU A 64 11.92 -10.99 18.53
N THR A 65 12.90 -11.73 18.01
CA THR A 65 14.15 -12.02 18.74
C THR A 65 15.30 -11.05 18.45
N SER A 66 15.26 -10.35 17.31
CA SER A 66 16.33 -9.43 16.91
C SER A 66 16.10 -8.02 17.45
N ARG A 67 17.14 -7.44 18.07
CA ARG A 67 17.21 -6.02 18.45
C ARG A 67 16.95 -5.08 17.27
N GLN A 68 17.42 -5.46 16.08
CA GLN A 68 17.30 -4.63 14.88
C GLN A 68 15.84 -4.31 14.56
N ASN A 69 14.90 -5.19 14.92
CA ASN A 69 13.47 -4.93 14.74
C ASN A 69 13.00 -3.66 15.46
N VAL A 70 13.46 -3.44 16.70
CA VAL A 70 13.06 -2.28 17.49
C VAL A 70 13.82 -1.03 17.04
N ASP A 71 15.12 -1.14 16.78
CA ASP A 71 15.94 -0.01 16.34
C ASP A 71 15.45 0.57 15.01
N ASP A 72 15.12 -0.28 14.01
CA ASP A 72 14.60 0.18 12.72
C ASP A 72 13.27 0.94 12.86
N VAL A 73 12.33 0.41 13.64
CA VAL A 73 11.00 1.04 13.84
C VAL A 73 11.14 2.33 14.62
N LYS A 74 12.02 2.37 15.61
CA LYS A 74 12.29 3.59 16.39
C LYS A 74 12.92 4.67 15.51
N SER A 75 13.84 4.30 14.63
CA SER A 75 14.46 5.23 13.66
C SER A 75 13.45 5.78 12.66
N GLU A 76 12.59 4.94 12.09
CA GLU A 76 11.51 5.38 11.19
C GLU A 76 10.51 6.30 11.92
N ALA A 77 10.05 5.90 13.12
CA ALA A 77 9.15 6.72 13.92
C ALA A 77 9.76 8.07 14.30
N PHE A 78 11.07 8.11 14.57
CA PHE A 78 11.78 9.35 14.85
C PHE A 78 11.76 10.31 13.65
N GLU A 79 12.09 9.83 12.45
CA GLU A 79 12.11 10.66 11.24
C GLU A 79 10.70 11.15 10.87
N ILE A 80 9.67 10.29 10.99
CA ILE A 80 8.27 10.69 10.75
C ILE A 80 7.85 11.78 11.75
N LEU A 81 8.12 11.59 13.05
CA LEU A 81 7.77 12.57 14.09
C LEU A 81 8.55 13.88 13.95
N LYS A 82 9.83 13.81 13.59
CA LYS A 82 10.67 14.99 13.38
C LYS A 82 10.13 15.87 12.27
N ALA A 83 9.56 15.27 11.23
CA ALA A 83 8.93 16.01 10.16
C ALA A 83 7.59 16.61 10.59
N ASP A 84 6.80 15.96 11.45
CA ASP A 84 5.41 16.32 11.79
C ASP A 84 5.25 17.74 12.38
N ASP A 85 4.75 18.65 11.55
CA ASP A 85 4.45 20.05 11.85
C ASP A 85 3.12 20.23 12.62
N VAL A 86 2.22 19.25 12.56
CA VAL A 86 0.92 19.30 13.25
C VAL A 86 1.11 19.11 14.75
N ILE A 87 1.86 18.09 15.19
CA ILE A 87 2.12 17.88 16.61
C ILE A 87 2.97 19.02 17.16
N GLU A 88 3.96 19.51 16.40
CA GLU A 88 4.77 20.65 16.82
C GLU A 88 3.90 21.88 17.10
N LYS A 89 2.92 22.16 16.24
CA LYS A 89 2.00 23.30 16.37
C LYS A 89 1.03 23.15 17.54
N TYR A 90 0.35 22.01 17.66
CA TYR A 90 -0.75 21.82 18.63
C TYR A 90 -0.31 21.29 19.99
N ASN A 91 0.83 20.59 20.07
CA ASN A 91 1.33 20.02 21.33
C ASN A 91 2.86 19.88 21.34
N LYS A 92 3.56 21.01 21.28
CA LYS A 92 5.03 21.08 21.34
C LYS A 92 5.66 20.32 22.52
N PRO A 93 5.11 20.34 23.75
CA PRO A 93 5.66 19.54 24.85
C PRO A 93 5.61 18.02 24.58
N LEU A 94 4.52 17.53 23.98
CA LEU A 94 4.38 16.12 23.59
C LEU A 94 5.37 15.78 22.47
N HIS A 95 5.49 16.62 21.45
CA HIS A 95 6.44 16.47 20.33
C HIS A 95 7.87 16.29 20.85
N ASN A 96 8.34 17.25 21.67
CA ASN A 96 9.67 17.21 22.28
C ASN A 96 9.87 15.98 23.18
N THR A 97 8.83 15.60 23.93
CA THR A 97 8.89 14.41 24.81
C THR A 97 9.08 13.13 23.99
N LEU A 98 8.28 12.96 22.93
CA LEU A 98 8.36 11.82 22.03
C LEU A 98 9.72 11.77 21.32
N LEU A 99 10.21 12.89 20.77
CA LEU A 99 11.54 12.95 20.14
C LEU A 99 12.65 12.55 21.12
N ARG A 100 12.60 13.04 22.36
CA ARG A 100 13.55 12.65 23.41
C ARG A 100 13.47 11.14 23.67
N ILE A 101 12.29 10.56 23.80
CA ILE A 101 12.10 9.12 24.02
C ILE A 101 12.67 8.31 22.85
N LEU A 102 12.34 8.68 21.61
CA LEU A 102 12.78 7.98 20.40
C LEU A 102 14.30 8.10 20.17
N SER A 103 14.91 9.18 20.63
CA SER A 103 16.37 9.37 20.60
C SER A 103 17.15 8.50 21.61
N THR A 104 16.46 7.83 22.54
CA THR A 104 17.14 7.03 23.58
C THR A 104 17.86 5.81 22.98
N LYS A 105 19.08 5.56 23.47
CA LYS A 105 19.84 4.37 23.11
C LYS A 105 19.23 3.14 23.78
N ILE A 106 19.14 2.05 23.02
CA ILE A 106 18.79 0.74 23.53
C ILE A 106 20.10 0.02 23.84
N ASP A 107 20.24 -0.49 25.05
CA ASP A 107 21.45 -1.19 25.47
C ASP A 107 21.64 -2.49 24.68
N SER A 108 22.89 -2.85 24.39
CA SER A 108 23.20 -4.11 23.72
C SER A 108 23.16 -5.28 24.70
N LYS A 109 22.65 -6.42 24.22
CA LYS A 109 22.83 -7.70 24.90
C LYS A 109 24.33 -8.01 25.03
N GLN A 110 24.80 -8.37 26.22
CA GLN A 110 26.19 -8.78 26.38
C GLN A 110 26.41 -10.16 25.72
N ARG A 111 27.58 -10.41 25.13
CA ARG A 111 27.89 -11.64 24.37
C ARG A 111 27.65 -12.96 25.15
N ASN A 112 27.59 -12.91 26.48
CA ASN A 112 27.44 -14.06 27.36
C ASN A 112 26.10 -14.13 28.12
N GLU A 113 25.13 -13.26 27.82
CA GLU A 113 23.82 -13.30 28.49
C GLU A 113 22.92 -14.40 27.89
N PRO A 114 22.31 -15.27 28.71
CA PRO A 114 21.32 -16.25 28.26
C PRO A 114 20.22 -15.60 27.40
N ILE A 115 19.71 -16.32 26.40
CA ILE A 115 18.63 -15.82 25.53
C ILE A 115 17.35 -15.48 26.31
N GLU A 116 17.17 -16.12 27.47
CA GLU A 116 15.98 -16.00 28.31
C GLU A 116 16.14 -15.08 29.52
N ASP A 117 17.28 -14.40 29.68
CA ASP A 117 17.48 -13.51 30.83
C ASP A 117 16.67 -12.20 30.65
N LYS A 118 15.44 -12.21 31.20
CA LYS A 118 14.54 -11.06 31.26
C LYS A 118 15.11 -9.88 32.06
N ASN A 119 16.22 -10.07 32.77
CA ASN A 119 16.95 -9.02 33.49
C ASN A 119 18.17 -8.49 32.72
N SER A 120 18.42 -8.92 31.48
CA SER A 120 19.51 -8.34 30.68
C SER A 120 19.29 -6.84 30.42
N ALA A 121 20.40 -6.12 30.22
CA ALA A 121 20.37 -4.67 29.97
C ALA A 121 19.45 -4.30 28.79
N PHE A 122 19.40 -5.16 27.76
CA PHE A 122 18.50 -5.00 26.62
C PHE A 122 17.02 -5.02 27.02
N TYR A 123 16.57 -6.06 27.76
CA TYR A 123 15.18 -6.17 28.23
C TYR A 123 14.80 -5.05 29.21
N ILE A 124 15.74 -4.60 30.06
CA ILE A 124 15.53 -3.44 30.94
C ILE A 124 15.29 -2.17 30.11
N SER A 125 16.14 -1.93 29.11
CA SER A 125 16.00 -0.79 28.21
C SER A 125 14.67 -0.80 27.44
N LEU A 126 14.23 -1.96 26.95
CA LEU A 126 12.93 -2.12 26.28
C LEU A 126 11.75 -1.87 27.24
N ASN A 127 11.79 -2.42 28.45
CA ASN A 127 10.74 -2.19 29.44
C ASN A 127 10.64 -0.70 29.80
N ARG A 128 11.78 -0.01 29.96
CA ARG A 128 11.81 1.45 30.18
C ARG A 128 11.15 2.19 29.00
N LEU A 129 11.52 1.85 27.77
CA LEU A 129 10.95 2.47 26.56
C LEU A 129 9.42 2.25 26.46
N ARG A 130 8.97 1.02 26.73
CA ARG A 130 7.54 0.64 26.78
C ARG A 130 6.74 1.56 27.70
N PHE A 131 7.21 1.75 28.94
CA PHE A 131 6.50 2.58 29.91
C PHE A 131 6.60 4.08 29.59
N GLN A 132 7.73 4.54 29.05
CA GLN A 132 7.90 5.93 28.60
C GLN A 132 6.96 6.28 27.45
N LEU A 133 6.70 5.36 26.51
CA LEU A 133 5.80 5.58 25.38
C LEU A 133 4.31 5.55 25.77
N LYS A 134 3.92 4.80 26.81
CA LYS A 134 2.52 4.53 27.14
C LYS A 134 1.65 5.79 27.28
N THR A 135 2.10 6.77 28.06
CA THR A 135 1.33 8.01 28.28
C THR A 135 1.34 8.92 27.05
N PRO A 136 2.50 9.26 26.44
CA PRO A 136 2.55 10.04 25.21
C PRO A 136 1.71 9.47 24.07
N VAL A 137 1.79 8.15 23.81
CA VAL A 137 1.01 7.48 22.74
C VAL A 137 -0.49 7.58 23.01
N ARG A 138 -0.93 7.43 24.26
CA ARG A 138 -2.35 7.61 24.63
C ARG A 138 -2.83 9.04 24.37
N ILE A 139 -2.03 10.05 24.70
CA ILE A 139 -2.38 11.46 24.43
C ILE A 139 -2.48 11.69 22.93
N LEU A 140 -1.53 11.14 22.15
CA LEU A 140 -1.49 11.27 20.71
C LEU A 140 -2.73 10.62 20.08
N ASN A 141 -3.02 9.36 20.42
CA ASN A 141 -4.17 8.61 19.89
C ASN A 141 -5.52 9.30 20.12
N ASN A 142 -5.67 10.04 21.22
CA ASN A 142 -6.92 10.71 21.57
C ASN A 142 -7.14 12.05 20.84
N ASN A 143 -6.06 12.74 20.45
CA ASN A 143 -6.17 14.13 19.98
C ASN A 143 -5.69 14.34 18.53
N TYR A 144 -4.85 13.43 18.01
CA TYR A 144 -4.12 13.67 16.77
C TYR A 144 -5.03 13.80 15.55
N MET A 145 -6.07 12.97 15.42
CA MET A 145 -7.05 13.10 14.32
C MET A 145 -7.70 14.49 14.30
N LYS A 146 -8.04 15.05 15.46
CA LYS A 146 -8.62 16.38 15.56
C LYS A 146 -7.64 17.45 15.05
N TYR A 147 -6.37 17.38 15.45
CA TYR A 147 -5.35 18.33 14.99
C TYR A 147 -5.13 18.24 13.48
N LEU A 148 -5.06 17.02 12.93
CA LEU A 148 -4.91 16.78 11.50
C LEU A 148 -6.06 17.39 10.68
N LEU A 149 -7.31 17.18 11.11
CA LEU A 149 -8.46 17.73 10.39
C LEU A 149 -8.55 19.25 10.48
N GLN A 150 -8.09 19.84 11.58
CA GLN A 150 -8.02 21.31 11.71
C GLN A 150 -6.98 21.91 10.75
N GLU A 151 -5.77 21.34 10.67
CA GLU A 151 -4.76 21.82 9.70
C GLU A 151 -5.17 21.58 8.26
N LEU A 152 -5.67 20.39 7.95
CA LEU A 152 -6.07 20.06 6.59
C LEU A 152 -7.16 20.99 6.07
N LYS A 153 -8.12 21.39 6.92
CA LYS A 153 -9.12 22.41 6.55
C LYS A 153 -8.47 23.78 6.30
N ALA A 154 -7.56 24.22 7.16
CA ALA A 154 -6.84 25.47 6.98
C ALA A 154 -5.99 25.48 5.70
N ASP A 155 -5.40 24.35 5.31
CA ASP A 155 -4.64 24.22 4.07
C ASP A 155 -5.54 24.25 2.83
N ILE A 156 -6.72 23.64 2.90
CA ILE A 156 -7.75 23.73 1.85
C ILE A 156 -8.18 25.18 1.68
N ASP A 157 -8.50 25.88 2.78
CA ASP A 157 -8.97 27.27 2.75
C ASP A 157 -7.88 28.23 2.22
N SER A 158 -6.61 27.92 2.45
CA SER A 158 -5.47 28.68 1.92
C SER A 158 -4.94 28.18 0.57
N LYS A 159 -5.53 27.13 -0.01
CA LYS A 159 -5.10 26.46 -1.25
C LYS A 159 -3.61 26.06 -1.24
N ASN A 160 -3.10 25.64 -0.08
CA ASN A 160 -1.71 25.20 0.06
C ASN A 160 -1.55 23.73 -0.35
N TYR A 161 -1.47 23.46 -1.67
CA TYR A 161 -1.48 22.10 -2.22
C TYR A 161 -0.45 21.15 -1.62
N LYS A 162 0.76 21.66 -1.33
CA LYS A 162 1.82 20.88 -0.69
C LYS A 162 1.42 20.39 0.71
N GLN A 163 0.82 21.28 1.52
CA GLN A 163 0.38 20.90 2.86
C GLN A 163 -0.93 20.11 2.86
N ILE A 164 -1.84 20.39 1.91
CA ILE A 164 -3.02 19.55 1.67
C ILE A 164 -2.57 18.10 1.42
N GLU A 165 -1.66 17.87 0.47
CA GLU A 165 -1.16 16.52 0.18
C GLU A 165 -0.58 15.86 1.43
N ARG A 166 0.25 16.58 2.18
CA ARG A 166 0.92 16.07 3.36
C ARG A 166 -0.05 15.68 4.48
N HIS A 167 -0.90 16.60 4.92
CA HIS A 167 -1.83 16.34 6.01
C HIS A 167 -2.94 15.37 5.60
N MET A 168 -3.33 15.36 4.33
CA MET A 168 -4.23 14.34 3.78
C MET A 168 -3.65 12.94 3.89
N ALA A 169 -2.39 12.74 3.53
CA ALA A 169 -1.73 11.45 3.68
C ALA A 169 -1.73 11.00 5.16
N MET A 170 -1.48 11.92 6.10
CA MET A 170 -1.53 11.63 7.54
C MET A 170 -2.93 11.26 8.03
N VAL A 171 -3.98 11.94 7.55
CA VAL A 171 -5.39 11.61 7.84
C VAL A 171 -5.73 10.21 7.32
N ILE A 172 -5.31 9.88 6.09
CA ILE A 172 -5.53 8.55 5.53
C ILE A 172 -4.84 7.48 6.39
N SER A 173 -3.57 7.65 6.74
CA SER A 173 -2.85 6.71 7.62
C SER A 173 -3.60 6.50 8.95
N GLN A 174 -4.13 7.59 9.53
CA GLN A 174 -4.88 7.53 10.78
C GLN A 174 -6.21 6.77 10.60
N CYS A 175 -6.94 7.01 9.51
CA CYS A 175 -8.19 6.32 9.22
C CYS A 175 -7.97 4.81 9.02
N ILE A 176 -6.95 4.43 8.25
CA ILE A 176 -6.59 3.01 8.06
C ILE A 176 -6.28 2.34 9.41
N GLN A 177 -5.53 3.01 10.30
CA GLN A 177 -5.28 2.52 11.66
C GLN A 177 -6.55 2.41 12.51
N MET A 178 -7.53 3.28 12.29
CA MET A 178 -8.84 3.23 12.94
C MET A 178 -9.76 2.16 12.35
N GLY A 179 -9.31 1.41 11.34
CA GLY A 179 -10.04 0.27 10.76
C GLY A 179 -10.75 0.58 9.45
N TRP A 180 -10.58 1.78 8.86
CA TRP A 180 -11.15 2.08 7.54
C TRP A 180 -10.45 1.29 6.44
N SER A 181 -11.21 0.85 5.45
CA SER A 181 -10.68 0.34 4.19
C SER A 181 -10.36 1.50 3.24
N ALA A 182 -9.36 1.32 2.37
CA ALA A 182 -9.02 2.32 1.35
C ALA A 182 -10.22 2.61 0.40
N LYS A 183 -10.99 1.58 0.04
CA LYS A 183 -12.20 1.73 -0.78
C LYS A 183 -13.30 2.51 -0.07
N GLY A 184 -13.51 2.23 1.23
CA GLY A 184 -14.44 2.99 2.06
C GLY A 184 -14.08 4.47 2.10
N LEU A 185 -12.79 4.79 2.26
CA LEU A 185 -12.30 6.17 2.21
C LEU A 185 -12.52 6.82 0.84
N ILE A 186 -12.34 6.11 -0.28
CA ILE A 186 -12.66 6.64 -1.63
C ILE A 186 -14.13 7.05 -1.70
N LEU A 187 -15.04 6.23 -1.16
CA LEU A 187 -16.48 6.53 -1.20
C LEU A 187 -16.86 7.80 -0.43
N LEU A 188 -16.05 8.22 0.55
CA LEU A 188 -16.25 9.48 1.26
C LEU A 188 -16.07 10.71 0.35
N SER A 189 -15.45 10.58 -0.82
CA SER A 189 -15.36 11.66 -1.81
C SER A 189 -16.75 12.18 -2.23
N LYS A 190 -17.79 11.33 -2.15
CA LYS A 190 -19.19 11.72 -2.40
C LYS A 190 -19.70 12.80 -1.44
N CYS A 191 -19.11 12.94 -0.25
CA CYS A 191 -19.48 14.01 0.69
C CYS A 191 -19.19 15.41 0.14
N PHE A 192 -18.36 15.52 -0.90
CA PHE A 192 -17.97 16.80 -1.51
C PHE A 192 -18.77 17.15 -2.79
N GLU A 193 -19.66 16.27 -3.22
CA GLU A 193 -20.54 16.47 -4.39
C GLU A 193 -21.85 17.17 -3.97
N GLY A 194 -22.58 17.76 -4.92
CA GLY A 194 -23.91 18.34 -4.70
C GLY A 194 -23.94 19.81 -4.24
N ASP A 195 -25.13 20.28 -3.85
CA ASP A 195 -25.44 21.70 -3.63
C ASP A 195 -25.08 22.27 -2.24
N LEU A 196 -24.57 21.41 -1.34
CA LEU A 196 -24.19 21.85 0.00
C LEU A 196 -23.02 22.84 -0.03
N SER A 197 -22.95 23.71 0.99
CA SER A 197 -21.82 24.63 1.15
C SER A 197 -20.51 23.89 1.47
N LEU A 198 -19.38 24.56 1.28
CA LEU A 198 -18.04 24.02 1.57
C LEU A 198 -17.96 23.46 3.00
N ASP A 199 -18.46 24.22 3.98
CA ASP A 199 -18.37 23.84 5.40
C ASP A 199 -19.34 22.69 5.74
N GLU A 200 -20.53 22.65 5.14
CA GLU A 200 -21.45 21.51 5.31
C GLU A 200 -20.85 20.22 4.74
N LYS A 201 -20.22 20.28 3.55
CA LYS A 201 -19.53 19.14 2.93
C LYS A 201 -18.36 18.66 3.78
N TRP A 202 -17.55 19.59 4.27
CA TRP A 202 -16.43 19.28 5.16
C TRP A 202 -16.90 18.68 6.49
N ASN A 203 -17.98 19.22 7.08
CA ASN A 203 -18.58 18.68 8.29
C ASN A 203 -19.15 17.28 8.06
N CYS A 204 -19.79 17.02 6.92
CA CYS A 204 -20.25 15.68 6.55
C CYS A 204 -19.09 14.68 6.51
N PHE A 205 -18.00 15.04 5.82
CA PHE A 205 -16.79 14.22 5.74
C PHE A 205 -16.17 13.96 7.12
N THR A 206 -15.93 15.01 7.91
CA THR A 206 -15.26 14.90 9.22
C THR A 206 -16.10 14.13 10.23
N GLN A 207 -17.42 14.30 10.25
CA GLN A 207 -18.32 13.54 11.12
C GLN A 207 -18.24 12.04 10.83
N LYS A 208 -18.23 11.64 9.54
CA LYS A 208 -18.12 10.22 9.16
C LYS A 208 -16.84 9.56 9.68
N ILE A 209 -15.69 10.24 9.62
CA ILE A 209 -14.40 9.65 10.03
C ILE A 209 -14.07 9.80 11.52
N THR A 210 -14.68 10.75 12.24
CA THR A 210 -14.36 11.03 13.66
C THR A 210 -15.29 10.37 14.65
N VAL A 211 -16.57 10.21 14.29
CA VAL A 211 -17.48 9.44 15.13
C VAL A 211 -16.98 8.00 15.09
N LYS A 212 -16.77 7.38 16.27
CA LYS A 212 -16.62 5.92 16.39
C LYS A 212 -17.96 5.26 16.07
N ALA A 213 -18.45 5.49 14.87
CA ALA A 213 -19.62 4.86 14.32
C ALA A 213 -19.15 3.46 13.95
N ASP A 214 -19.14 2.60 14.96
CA ASP A 214 -19.27 1.17 14.78
C ASP A 214 -20.64 0.95 14.13
N ASN A 215 -20.73 1.24 12.82
CA ASN A 215 -21.95 1.06 12.05
C ASN A 215 -22.30 -0.41 12.13
N ASN A 216 -23.57 -0.70 12.42
CA ASN A 216 -24.03 -2.07 12.49
C ASN A 216 -24.28 -2.58 11.07
N PHE A 217 -23.58 -3.65 10.71
CA PHE A 217 -23.72 -4.30 9.42
C PHE A 217 -24.33 -5.69 9.58
N GLU A 218 -25.21 -6.04 8.64
CA GLU A 218 -25.64 -7.42 8.40
C GLU A 218 -24.97 -7.92 7.12
N VAL A 219 -24.19 -8.98 7.22
CA VAL A 219 -23.49 -9.59 6.08
C VAL A 219 -24.06 -10.98 5.81
N TYR A 220 -24.50 -11.21 4.58
CA TYR A 220 -25.10 -12.44 4.11
C TYR A 220 -24.17 -13.14 3.12
N TYR A 221 -23.73 -14.33 3.46
CA TYR A 221 -22.85 -15.15 2.63
C TYR A 221 -23.62 -16.28 1.98
N SER A 222 -23.73 -16.26 0.65
CA SER A 222 -24.36 -17.37 -0.06
C SER A 222 -23.54 -18.65 0.14
N ILE A 223 -24.18 -19.74 0.54
CA ILE A 223 -23.54 -21.05 0.67
C ILE A 223 -24.28 -22.09 -0.17
N LYS A 224 -23.52 -22.82 -0.98
CA LYS A 224 -24.01 -24.02 -1.66
C LYS A 224 -23.90 -25.21 -0.71
N ILE A 225 -25.04 -25.67 -0.21
CA ILE A 225 -25.12 -26.90 0.58
C ILE A 225 -25.03 -28.09 -0.39
N GLY A 226 -23.82 -28.57 -0.63
CA GLY A 226 -23.59 -29.76 -1.45
C GLY A 226 -23.79 -31.03 -0.63
N THR A 227 -24.71 -31.90 -1.04
CA THR A 227 -24.90 -33.22 -0.42
C THR A 227 -23.89 -34.23 -1.00
N ARG A 228 -23.02 -34.80 -0.18
CA ARG A 228 -22.17 -35.95 -0.54
C ARG A 228 -22.89 -37.25 -0.19
N LYS A 229 -22.50 -38.39 -0.78
CA LYS A 229 -23.02 -39.72 -0.35
C LYS A 229 -22.82 -39.88 1.16
N GLY A 230 -23.92 -39.95 1.92
CA GLY A 230 -23.92 -40.09 3.38
C GLY A 230 -24.10 -38.79 4.19
N ILE A 231 -24.15 -37.60 3.55
CA ILE A 231 -24.38 -36.32 4.24
C ILE A 231 -25.61 -35.63 3.61
N SER A 232 -26.72 -35.58 4.36
CA SER A 232 -27.93 -34.86 3.96
C SER A 232 -27.73 -33.34 4.09
N ALA A 233 -28.60 -32.57 3.43
CA ALA A 233 -28.58 -31.12 3.56
C ALA A 233 -28.84 -30.67 5.01
N ASP A 234 -29.72 -31.38 5.73
CA ASP A 234 -30.05 -31.09 7.13
C ASP A 234 -28.87 -31.30 8.07
N ASN A 235 -28.09 -32.36 7.87
CA ASN A 235 -26.86 -32.57 8.63
C ASN A 235 -25.90 -31.39 8.46
N VAL A 236 -25.72 -30.88 7.24
CA VAL A 236 -24.87 -29.70 6.99
C VAL A 236 -25.40 -28.46 7.72
N ARG A 237 -26.72 -28.27 7.75
CA ARG A 237 -27.34 -27.16 8.51
C ARG A 237 -27.07 -27.27 10.00
N GLU A 238 -27.23 -28.46 10.58
CA GLU A 238 -26.95 -28.72 12.00
C GLU A 238 -25.48 -28.48 12.33
N ILE A 239 -24.55 -28.91 11.47
CA ILE A 239 -23.13 -28.68 11.66
C ILE A 239 -22.82 -27.18 11.66
N VAL A 240 -23.31 -26.44 10.66
CA VAL A 240 -23.12 -24.98 10.60
C VAL A 240 -23.73 -24.29 11.83
N GLY A 241 -24.92 -24.72 12.26
CA GLY A 241 -25.56 -24.23 13.47
C GLY A 241 -24.76 -24.52 14.74
N SER A 242 -24.18 -25.71 14.88
CA SER A 242 -23.35 -26.09 16.03
C SER A 242 -22.01 -25.33 16.11
N LEU A 243 -21.54 -24.79 14.99
CA LEU A 243 -20.42 -23.83 14.95
C LEU A 243 -20.83 -22.41 15.39
N GLY A 244 -22.10 -22.19 15.73
CA GLY A 244 -22.64 -20.90 16.15
C GLY A 244 -22.95 -19.95 15.01
N LEU A 245 -23.18 -20.46 13.79
CA LEU A 245 -23.48 -19.65 12.61
C LEU A 245 -24.98 -19.69 12.29
N ASP A 246 -25.58 -18.52 12.08
CA ASP A 246 -26.99 -18.37 11.72
C ASP A 246 -27.18 -18.63 10.22
N LEU A 247 -27.88 -19.70 9.86
CA LEU A 247 -28.13 -20.09 8.48
C LEU A 247 -29.61 -19.92 8.14
N LYS A 248 -29.89 -19.10 7.13
CA LYS A 248 -31.26 -18.80 6.67
C LYS A 248 -31.41 -19.05 5.18
N ARG A 249 -32.62 -19.42 4.74
CA ARG A 249 -32.96 -19.38 3.31
C ARG A 249 -33.33 -17.97 2.89
N GLY A 250 -33.12 -17.64 1.62
CA GLY A 250 -33.43 -16.30 1.09
C GLY A 250 -34.89 -15.90 1.32
N ASN A 251 -35.83 -16.83 1.17
CA ASN A 251 -37.25 -16.61 1.46
C ASN A 251 -37.57 -16.38 2.96
N GLU A 252 -36.68 -16.74 3.88
CA GLU A 252 -36.80 -16.43 5.32
C GLU A 252 -36.24 -15.03 5.66
N ILE A 253 -35.47 -14.44 4.72
CA ILE A 253 -34.85 -13.12 4.88
C ILE A 253 -35.69 -12.05 4.18
N ILE A 254 -36.18 -12.36 2.97
CA ILE A 254 -37.00 -11.45 2.16
C ILE A 254 -38.37 -11.30 2.81
N ASN A 255 -38.70 -10.07 3.19
CA ASN A 255 -39.98 -9.68 3.76
C ASN A 255 -40.54 -8.44 3.03
N ASP A 256 -41.75 -8.02 3.37
CA ASP A 256 -42.43 -6.86 2.77
C ASP A 256 -42.03 -5.49 3.38
N ASP A 257 -40.87 -5.39 4.04
CA ASP A 257 -40.41 -4.12 4.65
C ASP A 257 -39.81 -3.17 3.60
N PRO A 258 -40.46 -2.02 3.30
CA PRO A 258 -39.99 -1.09 2.28
C PRO A 258 -38.61 -0.49 2.61
N ALA A 259 -38.26 -0.36 3.90
CA ALA A 259 -36.99 0.23 4.32
C ALA A 259 -35.78 -0.62 3.90
N ARG A 260 -35.99 -1.93 3.70
CA ARG A 260 -34.95 -2.91 3.39
C ARG A 260 -34.96 -3.39 1.95
N GLN A 261 -35.72 -2.73 1.07
CA GLN A 261 -35.88 -3.14 -0.32
C GLN A 261 -34.55 -3.23 -1.09
N ASN A 262 -33.59 -2.36 -0.76
CA ASN A 262 -32.25 -2.35 -1.37
C ASN A 262 -31.47 -3.65 -1.09
N LEU A 263 -31.66 -4.24 0.09
CA LEU A 263 -31.12 -5.54 0.48
C LEU A 263 -31.89 -6.67 -0.21
N TYR A 264 -33.22 -6.66 -0.12
CA TYR A 264 -34.05 -7.74 -0.65
C TYR A 264 -33.89 -7.91 -2.16
N SER A 265 -33.68 -6.82 -2.89
CA SER A 265 -33.42 -6.88 -4.33
C SER A 265 -32.12 -7.60 -4.71
N LYS A 266 -31.22 -7.85 -3.74
CA LYS A 266 -29.92 -8.52 -3.95
C LYS A 266 -29.90 -9.96 -3.44
N ILE A 267 -30.89 -10.38 -2.64
CA ILE A 267 -31.01 -11.74 -2.09
C ILE A 267 -31.78 -12.63 -3.06
N ASN A 268 -31.29 -13.86 -3.25
CA ASN A 268 -31.98 -14.90 -4.01
C ASN A 268 -32.81 -15.79 -3.07
N SER A 269 -34.11 -15.93 -3.33
CA SER A 269 -35.06 -16.68 -2.48
C SER A 269 -34.68 -18.14 -2.23
N ASP A 270 -34.09 -18.80 -3.24
CA ASP A 270 -33.79 -20.24 -3.21
C ASP A 270 -32.42 -20.56 -2.62
N THR A 271 -31.61 -19.53 -2.37
CA THR A 271 -30.24 -19.67 -1.89
C THR A 271 -30.20 -19.64 -0.36
N SER A 272 -29.29 -20.42 0.25
CA SER A 272 -29.04 -20.35 1.69
C SER A 272 -27.92 -19.36 1.99
N TYR A 273 -28.10 -18.57 3.04
CA TYR A 273 -27.17 -17.53 3.46
C TYR A 273 -26.75 -17.74 4.91
N ILE A 274 -25.47 -17.56 5.18
CA ILE A 274 -24.97 -17.39 6.55
C ILE A 274 -25.03 -15.91 6.91
N LEU A 275 -25.72 -15.57 8.00
CA LEU A 275 -25.84 -14.21 8.50
C LEU A 275 -24.78 -13.95 9.57
N VAL A 276 -23.95 -12.93 9.34
CA VAL A 276 -22.99 -12.40 10.32
C VAL A 276 -23.39 -10.97 10.65
N ARG A 277 -23.52 -10.66 11.94
CA ARG A 277 -23.75 -9.31 12.44
C ARG A 277 -22.50 -8.80 13.12
N LEU A 278 -22.03 -7.62 12.71
CA LEU A 278 -20.81 -7.04 13.24
C LEU A 278 -20.83 -5.52 13.14
N THR A 279 -19.93 -4.88 13.88
CA THR A 279 -19.67 -3.46 13.80
C THR A 279 -18.42 -3.19 13.00
N SER A 280 -18.45 -2.17 12.13
CA SER A 280 -17.27 -1.75 11.36
C SER A 280 -17.32 -0.27 11.00
N THR A 281 -16.24 0.22 10.41
CA THR A 281 -16.08 1.60 9.94
C THR A 281 -16.72 1.84 8.57
N ASP A 282 -16.67 0.84 7.69
CA ASP A 282 -17.23 0.89 6.34
C ASP A 282 -17.61 -0.49 5.80
N LEU A 283 -18.34 -0.51 4.68
CA LEU A 283 -18.84 -1.71 4.01
C LEU A 283 -17.73 -2.74 3.72
N TYR A 284 -16.56 -2.32 3.20
CA TYR A 284 -15.50 -3.26 2.83
C TYR A 284 -14.71 -3.75 4.05
N ALA A 285 -14.54 -2.92 5.08
CA ALA A 285 -14.01 -3.35 6.36
C ALA A 285 -14.94 -4.40 6.99
N ALA A 286 -16.26 -4.20 6.92
CA ALA A 286 -17.24 -5.17 7.39
C ALA A 286 -17.19 -6.50 6.61
N ALA A 287 -16.99 -6.42 5.29
CA ALA A 287 -16.77 -7.59 4.44
C ALA A 287 -15.57 -8.39 4.92
N LEU A 288 -14.42 -7.72 5.14
CA LEU A 288 -13.19 -8.36 5.56
C LEU A 288 -13.34 -9.05 6.93
N SER A 289 -13.84 -8.32 7.93
CA SER A 289 -14.03 -8.87 9.28
C SER A 289 -14.97 -10.07 9.29
N SER A 290 -16.04 -10.04 8.48
CA SER A 290 -16.95 -11.19 8.37
C SER A 290 -16.32 -12.39 7.65
N ILE A 291 -15.47 -12.20 6.64
CA ILE A 291 -14.72 -13.31 6.02
C ILE A 291 -13.82 -13.99 7.05
N ASN A 292 -13.07 -13.21 7.83
CA ASN A 292 -12.17 -13.75 8.86
C ASN A 292 -12.95 -14.51 9.93
N HIS A 293 -14.07 -13.91 10.40
CA HIS A 293 -14.97 -14.56 11.34
C HIS A 293 -15.46 -15.92 10.84
N LEU A 294 -15.94 -15.99 9.60
CA LEU A 294 -16.40 -17.24 9.00
C LEU A 294 -15.25 -18.24 8.81
N ASN A 295 -14.07 -17.78 8.40
CA ASN A 295 -12.91 -18.65 8.22
C ASN A 295 -12.49 -19.32 9.53
N SER A 296 -12.46 -18.57 10.63
CA SER A 296 -12.12 -19.09 11.96
C SER A 296 -13.07 -20.22 12.43
N ARG A 297 -14.35 -20.17 12.03
CA ARG A 297 -15.37 -21.15 12.43
C ARG A 297 -15.47 -22.33 11.46
N LEU A 298 -15.58 -22.03 10.16
CA LEU A 298 -15.81 -23.04 9.12
C LEU A 298 -14.55 -23.86 8.81
N SER A 299 -13.35 -23.35 9.12
CA SER A 299 -12.11 -24.12 8.99
C SER A 299 -12.12 -25.41 9.82
N VAL A 300 -12.75 -25.41 11.00
CA VAL A 300 -12.90 -26.60 11.84
C VAL A 300 -13.70 -27.70 11.12
N ALA A 301 -14.89 -27.37 10.60
CA ALA A 301 -15.70 -28.36 9.88
C ALA A 301 -15.09 -28.74 8.51
N THR A 302 -14.34 -27.84 7.90
CA THR A 302 -13.60 -28.13 6.66
C THR A 302 -12.47 -29.14 6.92
N PHE A 303 -11.75 -29.01 8.04
CA PHE A 303 -10.68 -29.93 8.44
C PHE A 303 -11.18 -31.37 8.60
N TYR A 304 -12.34 -31.54 9.24
CA TYR A 304 -12.98 -32.85 9.38
C TYR A 304 -13.76 -33.31 8.13
N ASN A 305 -13.59 -32.63 6.99
CA ASN A 305 -14.26 -32.91 5.73
C ASN A 305 -15.79 -32.98 5.81
N THR A 306 -16.38 -32.34 6.83
CA THR A 306 -17.81 -32.38 7.09
C THR A 306 -18.56 -31.41 6.17
N ILE A 307 -17.90 -30.31 5.81
CA ILE A 307 -18.33 -29.36 4.77
C ILE A 307 -17.21 -29.16 3.75
N ASN A 308 -17.58 -28.78 2.53
CA ASN A 308 -16.60 -28.29 1.56
C ASN A 308 -16.01 -26.96 2.03
N PRO A 309 -14.75 -26.63 1.65
CA PRO A 309 -14.22 -25.29 1.84
C PRO A 309 -15.16 -24.24 1.20
N TRP A 310 -15.78 -23.41 2.03
CA TRP A 310 -16.88 -22.53 1.64
C TRP A 310 -16.45 -21.42 0.65
N ILE A 311 -15.18 -20.99 0.72
CA ILE A 311 -14.58 -19.97 -0.15
C ILE A 311 -14.38 -20.44 -1.60
N VAL A 312 -14.28 -21.76 -1.83
CA VAL A 312 -13.98 -22.32 -3.16
C VAL A 312 -15.13 -22.15 -4.16
N ASN A 313 -16.35 -21.90 -3.68
CA ASN A 313 -17.54 -21.77 -4.54
C ASN A 313 -17.87 -20.32 -4.95
N SER A 314 -16.94 -19.37 -4.76
CA SER A 314 -17.13 -17.93 -5.05
C SER A 314 -18.46 -17.39 -4.51
N PRO A 315 -18.66 -17.37 -3.17
CA PRO A 315 -19.90 -16.91 -2.58
C PRO A 315 -20.19 -15.45 -2.95
N GLN A 316 -21.46 -15.16 -3.22
CA GLN A 316 -21.99 -13.81 -3.19
C GLN A 316 -22.02 -13.34 -1.73
N ILE A 317 -21.46 -12.16 -1.49
CA ILE A 317 -21.39 -11.50 -0.19
C ILE A 317 -22.29 -10.28 -0.29
N ILE A 318 -23.42 -10.28 0.42
CA ILE A 318 -24.32 -9.13 0.45
C ILE A 318 -24.14 -8.43 1.79
N ILE A 319 -23.78 -7.15 1.75
CA ILE A 319 -23.50 -6.36 2.95
C ILE A 319 -24.56 -5.29 3.03
N TYR A 320 -25.18 -5.15 4.20
CA TYR A 320 -26.22 -4.18 4.45
C TYR A 320 -25.83 -3.27 5.61
N ASP A 321 -25.75 -1.97 5.33
CA ASP A 321 -25.62 -0.91 6.33
C ASP A 321 -27.00 -0.60 6.92
N ILE A 322 -27.17 -0.87 8.21
CA ILE A 322 -28.44 -0.65 8.92
C ILE A 322 -28.73 0.86 9.09
N THR A 323 -27.69 1.69 9.18
CA THR A 323 -27.82 3.13 9.42
C THR A 323 -28.26 3.84 8.15
N ASP A 324 -27.60 3.55 7.02
CA ASP A 324 -27.82 4.24 5.75
C ASP A 324 -28.83 3.52 4.83
N ASN A 325 -29.32 2.34 5.21
CA ASN A 325 -30.18 1.46 4.39
C ASN A 325 -29.59 1.11 3.02
N LEU A 326 -28.26 1.04 2.94
CA LEU A 326 -27.53 0.72 1.72
C LEU A 326 -27.10 -0.73 1.72
N ALA A 327 -27.37 -1.45 0.64
CA ALA A 327 -26.88 -2.81 0.44
C ALA A 327 -25.99 -2.90 -0.80
N GLU A 328 -24.87 -3.59 -0.69
CA GLU A 328 -23.95 -3.88 -1.79
C GLU A 328 -23.75 -5.38 -1.92
N ALA A 329 -23.69 -5.85 -3.17
CA ALA A 329 -23.37 -7.25 -3.48
C ALA A 329 -21.95 -7.32 -4.00
N LEU A 330 -21.09 -8.00 -3.26
CA LEU A 330 -19.68 -8.20 -3.55
C LEU A 330 -19.38 -9.68 -3.80
N THR A 331 -18.29 -9.93 -4.49
CA THR A 331 -17.64 -11.24 -4.56
C THR A 331 -16.39 -11.25 -3.68
N ILE A 332 -15.86 -12.44 -3.36
CA ILE A 332 -14.54 -12.57 -2.70
C ILE A 332 -13.47 -11.81 -3.48
N THR A 333 -13.53 -11.83 -4.82
CA THR A 333 -12.63 -11.05 -5.66
C THR A 333 -12.81 -9.55 -5.43
N ASP A 334 -14.02 -9.02 -5.26
CA ASP A 334 -14.18 -7.58 -5.01
C ASP A 334 -13.58 -7.14 -3.67
N VAL A 335 -13.50 -8.03 -2.69
CA VAL A 335 -12.88 -7.77 -1.38
C VAL A 335 -11.35 -7.90 -1.45
N PHE A 336 -10.82 -8.93 -2.13
CA PHE A 336 -9.39 -9.27 -2.12
C PHE A 336 -8.65 -9.02 -3.45
N LYS A 337 -9.28 -8.35 -4.42
CA LYS A 337 -8.64 -8.01 -5.69
C LYS A 337 -7.55 -6.98 -5.42
N THR A 338 -6.33 -7.49 -5.44
CA THR A 338 -5.08 -6.73 -5.47
C THR A 338 -4.77 -6.36 -6.90
N TYR A 339 -4.18 -5.18 -7.11
CA TYR A 339 -3.59 -4.88 -8.42
C TYR A 339 -2.27 -5.64 -8.58
N ASP A 340 -2.31 -6.73 -9.36
CA ASP A 340 -1.19 -7.66 -9.58
C ASP A 340 -0.52 -7.45 -10.96
N TYR A 341 -0.58 -6.23 -11.47
CA TYR A 341 -0.05 -5.86 -12.79
C TYR A 341 1.47 -6.00 -12.81
N ILE A 342 1.93 -6.91 -13.67
CA ILE A 342 3.32 -6.98 -14.11
C ILE A 342 3.35 -6.25 -15.44
N ASP A 343 4.23 -5.26 -15.58
CA ASP A 343 4.37 -4.53 -16.83
C ASP A 343 4.81 -5.48 -17.95
N SER A 344 3.89 -5.78 -18.86
CA SER A 344 4.20 -6.56 -20.07
C SER A 344 4.97 -5.74 -21.10
N ASN A 345 4.99 -4.41 -20.94
CA ASN A 345 5.65 -3.49 -21.84
C ASN A 345 7.06 -3.22 -21.34
N ASN A 346 8.05 -3.89 -21.93
CA ASN A 346 9.47 -3.47 -22.00
C ASN A 346 10.36 -4.56 -22.63
N ASN A 347 9.79 -5.43 -23.47
CA ASN A 347 10.46 -6.66 -23.92
C ASN A 347 10.89 -7.60 -22.77
N VAL A 348 10.57 -7.34 -21.50
CA VAL A 348 10.97 -8.18 -20.35
C VAL A 348 10.53 -9.63 -20.54
N PHE A 349 9.32 -9.87 -21.05
CA PHE A 349 8.88 -11.23 -21.38
C PHE A 349 9.71 -11.84 -22.52
N ALA A 350 9.97 -11.08 -23.59
CA ALA A 350 10.78 -11.55 -24.71
C ALA A 350 12.22 -11.87 -24.29
N ASP A 351 12.80 -11.04 -23.43
CA ASP A 351 14.14 -11.19 -22.85
C ASP A 351 14.17 -12.36 -21.86
N THR A 352 13.15 -12.52 -21.02
CA THR A 352 12.98 -13.71 -20.17
C THR A 352 12.90 -14.98 -21.02
N ASN A 353 12.18 -14.94 -22.15
CA ASN A 353 12.07 -16.07 -23.06
C ASN A 353 13.42 -16.43 -23.70
N LYS A 354 14.26 -15.44 -24.03
CA LYS A 354 15.65 -15.69 -24.49
C LYS A 354 16.50 -16.38 -23.42
N ILE A 355 16.37 -15.97 -22.16
CA ILE A 355 17.03 -16.63 -21.02
C ILE A 355 16.54 -18.07 -20.89
N LEU A 356 15.22 -18.29 -20.97
CA LEU A 356 14.59 -19.61 -20.83
C LEU A 356 15.08 -20.62 -21.86
N VAL A 357 15.25 -20.20 -23.12
CA VAL A 357 15.69 -21.10 -24.21
C VAL A 357 17.21 -21.28 -24.28
N ASN A 358 17.99 -20.48 -23.54
CA ASN A 358 19.45 -20.55 -23.56
C ASN A 358 19.98 -21.53 -22.48
N PRO A 359 20.58 -22.68 -22.87
CA PRO A 359 21.08 -23.67 -21.90
C PRO A 359 22.18 -23.14 -20.96
N GLN A 360 22.99 -22.18 -21.43
CA GLN A 360 24.06 -21.57 -20.63
C GLN A 360 23.51 -20.74 -19.47
N LYS A 361 22.27 -20.24 -19.58
CA LYS A 361 21.60 -19.44 -18.54
C LYS A 361 20.64 -20.27 -17.66
N SER A 362 20.73 -21.60 -17.71
CA SER A 362 19.84 -22.51 -16.97
C SER A 362 19.83 -22.28 -15.45
N GLN A 363 20.98 -21.94 -14.85
CA GLN A 363 21.06 -21.64 -13.42
C GLN A 363 20.27 -20.37 -13.04
N ILE A 364 20.36 -19.32 -13.86
CA ILE A 364 19.58 -18.08 -13.71
C ILE A 364 18.10 -18.41 -13.83
N MET A 365 17.74 -19.16 -14.87
CA MET A 365 16.36 -19.53 -15.14
C MET A 365 15.73 -20.37 -14.02
N ASN A 366 16.49 -21.28 -13.40
CA ASN A 366 16.01 -22.05 -12.25
C ASN A 366 15.60 -21.16 -11.07
N ARG A 367 16.32 -20.07 -10.82
CA ARG A 367 15.95 -19.09 -9.77
C ARG A 367 14.70 -18.31 -10.15
N LEU A 368 14.63 -17.84 -11.40
CA LEU A 368 13.44 -17.12 -11.90
C LEU A 368 12.18 -18.02 -11.88
N HIS A 369 12.32 -19.31 -12.19
CA HIS A 369 11.22 -20.28 -12.15
C HIS A 369 10.60 -20.42 -10.76
N ALA A 370 11.41 -20.43 -9.70
CA ALA A 370 10.89 -20.44 -8.33
C ALA A 370 10.01 -19.21 -8.07
N ALA A 371 10.51 -18.02 -8.43
CA ALA A 371 9.77 -16.78 -8.29
C ALA A 371 8.44 -16.78 -9.06
N PHE A 372 8.45 -17.25 -10.32
CA PHE A 372 7.23 -17.38 -11.13
C PHE A 372 6.22 -18.35 -10.53
N SER A 373 6.69 -19.50 -10.03
CA SER A 373 5.82 -20.52 -9.43
C SER A 373 5.11 -19.99 -8.17
N TYR A 374 5.86 -19.33 -7.28
CA TYR A 374 5.28 -18.74 -6.07
C TYR A 374 4.39 -17.52 -6.36
N THR A 375 4.70 -16.74 -7.41
CA THR A 375 3.82 -15.65 -7.86
C THR A 375 2.48 -16.19 -8.35
N ASN A 376 2.48 -17.29 -9.11
CA ASN A 376 1.26 -17.96 -9.56
C ASN A 376 0.45 -18.55 -8.39
N LEU A 377 1.13 -19.15 -7.41
CA LEU A 377 0.47 -19.62 -6.18
C LEU A 377 -0.23 -18.47 -5.46
N SER A 378 0.43 -17.32 -5.31
CA SER A 378 -0.16 -16.11 -4.73
C SER A 378 -1.41 -15.68 -5.51
N ARG A 379 -1.32 -15.56 -6.84
CA ARG A 379 -2.47 -15.17 -7.70
C ARG A 379 -3.67 -16.10 -7.57
N SER A 380 -3.42 -17.41 -7.41
CA SER A 380 -4.46 -18.42 -7.27
C SER A 380 -5.10 -18.47 -5.88
N SER A 381 -4.48 -17.87 -4.87
CA SER A 381 -4.97 -17.89 -3.50
C SER A 381 -5.99 -16.78 -3.24
N TYR A 382 -7.02 -17.08 -2.44
CA TYR A 382 -7.95 -16.07 -1.93
C TYR A 382 -7.50 -15.46 -0.60
N PHE A 383 -6.71 -16.19 0.19
CA PHE A 383 -6.28 -15.77 1.52
C PHE A 383 -5.08 -14.84 1.48
N GLN A 384 -5.15 -13.76 2.25
CA GLN A 384 -4.15 -12.71 2.21
C GLN A 384 -2.80 -13.17 2.75
N GLU A 385 -2.80 -13.98 3.81
CA GLU A 385 -1.61 -14.55 4.43
C GLU A 385 -0.86 -15.43 3.44
N THR A 386 -1.58 -16.31 2.73
CA THR A 386 -1.00 -17.16 1.69
C THR A 386 -0.45 -16.34 0.52
N LYS A 387 -1.18 -15.30 0.08
CA LYS A 387 -0.70 -14.37 -0.96
C LYS A 387 0.62 -13.71 -0.54
N PHE A 388 0.63 -13.16 0.67
CA PHE A 388 1.77 -12.46 1.25
C PHE A 388 2.99 -13.38 1.38
N ILE A 389 2.84 -14.55 2.02
CA ILE A 389 3.94 -15.50 2.24
C ILE A 389 4.49 -16.02 0.91
N SER A 390 3.62 -16.34 -0.05
CA SER A 390 4.06 -16.81 -1.36
C SER A 390 4.92 -15.76 -2.09
N LEU A 391 4.51 -14.49 -2.06
CA LEU A 391 5.30 -13.41 -2.67
C LEU A 391 6.61 -13.15 -1.94
N TRP A 392 6.60 -13.20 -0.60
CA TRP A 392 7.82 -13.08 0.18
C TRP A 392 8.83 -14.18 -0.18
N ILE A 393 8.37 -15.44 -0.26
CA ILE A 393 9.21 -16.57 -0.69
C ILE A 393 9.73 -16.37 -2.12
N ALA A 394 8.91 -15.81 -3.02
CA ALA A 394 9.35 -15.50 -4.38
C ALA A 394 10.54 -14.51 -4.37
N ILE A 395 10.48 -13.43 -3.59
CA ILE A 395 11.60 -12.48 -3.43
C ILE A 395 12.82 -13.19 -2.82
N GLU A 396 12.65 -13.94 -1.73
CA GLU A 396 13.75 -14.69 -1.11
C GLU A 396 14.43 -15.65 -2.08
N SER A 397 13.66 -16.30 -2.96
CA SER A 397 14.19 -17.28 -3.91
C SER A 397 15.14 -16.66 -4.94
N VAL A 398 14.87 -15.44 -5.39
CA VAL A 398 15.74 -14.71 -6.33
C VAL A 398 16.96 -14.14 -5.60
N MET A 399 16.76 -13.66 -4.38
CA MET A 399 17.80 -12.97 -3.60
C MET A 399 18.67 -13.90 -2.74
N ARG A 400 18.50 -15.22 -2.77
CA ARG A 400 19.35 -16.13 -1.99
C ARG A 400 20.67 -16.41 -2.71
N THR A 401 21.66 -15.53 -2.51
CA THR A 401 22.97 -15.58 -3.17
C THR A 401 24.13 -16.03 -2.28
N GLY A 402 24.03 -15.85 -0.96
CA GLY A 402 25.14 -16.08 -0.03
C GLY A 402 26.13 -14.92 0.11
N GLN A 403 25.87 -13.77 -0.53
CA GLN A 403 26.71 -12.56 -0.43
C GLN A 403 26.61 -11.84 0.93
N TYR A 404 25.63 -12.19 1.76
CA TYR A 404 25.38 -11.60 3.08
C TYR A 404 25.16 -12.70 4.13
N ALA A 405 25.35 -12.35 5.40
CA ALA A 405 25.22 -13.27 6.54
C ALA A 405 23.83 -13.92 6.65
N ASP A 406 22.79 -13.19 6.25
CA ASP A 406 21.41 -13.66 6.27
C ASP A 406 20.59 -13.02 5.14
N ILE A 407 19.48 -13.66 4.80
CA ILE A 407 18.63 -13.26 3.67
C ILE A 407 17.97 -11.90 3.87
N ILE A 408 17.57 -11.54 5.09
CA ILE A 408 16.91 -10.25 5.32
C ILE A 408 17.91 -9.10 5.20
N SER A 409 19.14 -9.29 5.69
CA SER A 409 20.24 -8.35 5.48
C SER A 409 20.54 -8.15 3.99
N HIS A 410 20.53 -9.22 3.19
CA HIS A 410 20.69 -9.10 1.74
C HIS A 410 19.55 -8.29 1.11
N ILE A 411 18.30 -8.67 1.34
CA ILE A 411 17.13 -8.01 0.75
C ILE A 411 17.14 -6.52 1.13
N LYS A 412 17.43 -6.17 2.39
CA LYS A 412 17.49 -4.78 2.86
C LYS A 412 18.60 -3.96 2.22
N CYS A 413 19.72 -4.58 1.83
CA CYS A 413 20.88 -3.86 1.32
C CYS A 413 20.96 -3.78 -0.20
N VAL A 414 20.10 -4.51 -0.90
CA VAL A 414 20.17 -4.64 -2.36
C VAL A 414 18.85 -4.32 -3.05
N LEU A 415 17.71 -4.79 -2.53
CA LEU A 415 16.42 -4.53 -3.16
C LEU A 415 16.10 -3.02 -3.28
N PRO A 416 16.31 -2.16 -2.26
CA PRO A 416 16.03 -0.72 -2.38
C PRO A 416 16.80 -0.04 -3.52
N GLU A 417 18.08 -0.36 -3.68
CA GLU A 417 18.95 0.19 -4.72
C GLU A 417 18.51 -0.29 -6.10
N VAL A 418 18.19 -1.58 -6.25
CA VAL A 418 17.64 -2.16 -7.49
C VAL A 418 16.36 -1.42 -7.91
N LEU A 419 15.44 -1.21 -6.98
CA LEU A 419 14.18 -0.49 -7.26
C LEU A 419 14.42 0.99 -7.63
N SER A 420 15.53 1.57 -7.16
CA SER A 420 15.83 2.99 -7.36
C SER A 420 16.37 3.30 -8.77
N VAL A 421 16.94 2.31 -9.46
CA VAL A 421 17.52 2.48 -10.81
C VAL A 421 16.54 3.08 -11.82
N ARG A 422 15.25 2.71 -11.73
CA ARG A 422 14.18 3.24 -12.61
C ARG A 422 13.21 4.16 -11.88
N TYR A 423 13.55 4.66 -10.70
CA TYR A 423 12.65 5.47 -9.88
C TYR A 423 12.07 6.68 -10.66
N ILE A 424 12.95 7.49 -11.26
CA ILE A 424 12.56 8.67 -12.04
C ILE A 424 11.87 8.27 -13.35
N TYR A 425 12.36 7.25 -14.06
CA TYR A 425 11.70 6.70 -15.25
C TYR A 425 10.24 6.33 -14.96
N ARG A 426 9.96 5.65 -13.84
CA ARG A 426 8.59 5.24 -13.45
C ARG A 426 7.69 6.44 -13.17
N ILE A 427 8.22 7.48 -12.52
CA ILE A 427 7.50 8.76 -12.32
C ILE A 427 7.15 9.37 -13.67
N MET A 428 8.12 9.50 -14.56
CA MET A 428 7.93 10.08 -15.89
C MET A 428 6.96 9.27 -16.74
N ARG A 429 7.09 7.93 -16.76
CA ARG A 429 6.14 7.04 -17.42
C ARG A 429 4.75 7.27 -16.84
N ASN A 430 4.56 7.17 -15.52
CA ASN A 430 3.21 7.33 -14.95
C ASN A 430 2.62 8.71 -15.29
N PHE A 431 3.44 9.76 -15.31
CA PHE A 431 3.02 11.09 -15.69
C PHE A 431 2.50 11.17 -17.14
N THR A 432 3.05 10.39 -18.08
CA THR A 432 2.53 10.34 -19.46
C THR A 432 1.12 9.76 -19.51
N GLU A 433 0.87 8.70 -18.74
CA GLU A 433 -0.46 8.10 -18.61
C GLU A 433 -1.44 9.04 -17.91
N ASP A 434 -0.98 9.78 -16.91
CA ASP A 434 -1.78 10.78 -16.21
C ASP A 434 -2.18 11.94 -17.15
N CYS A 435 -1.27 12.40 -18.00
CA CYS A 435 -1.58 13.35 -19.07
C CYS A 435 -2.70 12.82 -19.98
N MET A 436 -2.59 11.57 -20.45
CA MET A 436 -3.62 10.95 -21.30
C MET A 436 -4.97 10.82 -20.58
N ARG A 437 -4.98 10.38 -19.31
CA ARG A 437 -6.20 10.27 -18.49
C ARG A 437 -6.88 11.62 -18.28
N CYS A 438 -6.11 12.71 -18.25
CA CYS A 438 -6.61 14.07 -18.16
C CYS A 438 -6.96 14.69 -19.53
N GLY A 439 -6.81 13.95 -20.63
CA GLY A 439 -7.20 14.37 -21.98
C GLY A 439 -6.10 15.05 -22.79
N PHE A 440 -4.86 15.10 -22.32
CA PHE A 440 -3.73 15.60 -23.09
C PHE A 440 -3.07 14.45 -23.87
N LYS A 441 -3.22 14.48 -25.21
CA LYS A 441 -2.76 13.39 -26.10
C LYS A 441 -1.58 13.79 -26.98
N TYR A 442 -1.62 14.98 -27.59
CA TYR A 442 -0.57 15.45 -28.49
C TYR A 442 -0.48 16.97 -28.44
N GLU A 443 0.71 17.49 -28.71
CA GLU A 443 0.96 18.92 -28.95
C GLU A 443 1.98 19.08 -30.07
N THR A 444 1.55 19.63 -31.20
CA THR A 444 2.37 19.74 -32.42
C THR A 444 3.58 20.64 -32.22
N SER A 445 3.44 21.74 -31.47
CA SER A 445 4.56 22.67 -31.21
C SER A 445 5.67 22.06 -30.35
N LEU A 446 5.34 21.04 -29.55
CA LEU A 446 6.28 20.30 -28.71
C LEU A 446 6.80 19.02 -29.38
N GLY A 447 6.20 18.60 -30.50
CA GLY A 447 6.55 17.37 -31.20
C GLY A 447 6.30 16.10 -30.41
N ILE A 448 5.43 16.14 -29.40
CA ILE A 448 5.21 15.04 -28.45
C ILE A 448 3.84 14.37 -28.64
N TYR A 449 3.87 13.03 -28.63
CA TYR A 449 2.70 12.15 -28.78
C TYR A 449 2.64 11.18 -27.60
N MET A 450 1.68 11.38 -26.69
CA MET A 450 1.59 10.61 -25.43
C MET A 450 1.23 9.13 -25.66
N ASP A 451 0.52 8.87 -26.77
CA ASP A 451 0.11 7.54 -27.20
C ASP A 451 1.20 6.80 -28.00
N SER A 452 2.39 7.39 -28.17
CA SER A 452 3.53 6.77 -28.85
C SER A 452 3.79 5.35 -28.32
N PRO A 453 4.00 4.35 -29.20
CA PRO A 453 4.36 3.00 -28.79
C PRO A 453 5.78 2.93 -28.20
N ASP A 454 6.67 3.84 -28.60
CA ASP A 454 8.03 3.94 -28.05
C ASP A 454 8.01 4.76 -26.75
N LYS A 455 7.71 4.07 -25.64
CA LYS A 455 7.62 4.68 -24.31
C LYS A 455 8.97 5.16 -23.80
N LYS A 456 10.09 4.54 -24.20
CA LYS A 456 11.43 4.95 -23.77
C LYS A 456 11.80 6.30 -24.38
N LYS A 457 11.59 6.43 -25.70
CA LYS A 457 11.80 7.70 -26.39
C LYS A 457 10.89 8.81 -25.83
N LEU A 458 9.61 8.50 -25.61
CA LEU A 458 8.65 9.45 -25.04
C LEU A 458 9.11 10.01 -23.69
N VAL A 459 9.67 9.16 -22.80
CA VAL A 459 10.22 9.62 -21.52
C VAL A 459 11.40 10.56 -21.72
N SER A 460 12.33 10.23 -22.63
CA SER A 460 13.48 11.10 -22.91
C SER A 460 13.05 12.44 -23.51
N ASP A 461 12.11 12.44 -24.46
CA ASP A 461 11.55 13.66 -25.06
C ASP A 461 10.88 14.54 -23.99
N LEU A 462 10.17 13.95 -23.02
CA LEU A 462 9.58 14.69 -21.91
C LEU A 462 10.63 15.30 -20.99
N ILE A 463 11.68 14.56 -20.62
CA ILE A 463 12.77 15.09 -19.78
C ILE A 463 13.40 16.31 -20.46
N ASN A 464 13.59 16.27 -21.78
CA ASN A 464 14.07 17.41 -22.55
C ASN A 464 13.11 18.60 -22.51
N ILE A 465 11.80 18.38 -22.64
CA ILE A 465 10.76 19.42 -22.51
C ILE A 465 10.82 20.05 -21.11
N PHE A 466 10.92 19.26 -20.05
CA PHE A 466 11.00 19.76 -18.68
C PHE A 466 12.26 20.57 -18.38
N ARG A 467 13.35 20.34 -19.13
CA ARG A 467 14.61 21.08 -19.03
C ARG A 467 14.65 22.34 -19.90
N ASN A 468 13.72 22.48 -20.84
CA ASN A 468 13.62 23.65 -21.70
C ASN A 468 12.55 24.61 -21.17
N PRO A 469 12.91 25.81 -20.68
CA PRO A 469 11.96 26.74 -20.07
C PRO A 469 10.79 27.12 -20.98
N THR A 470 11.03 27.30 -22.27
CA THR A 470 10.01 27.70 -23.25
C THR A 470 9.03 26.56 -23.52
N GLN A 471 9.54 25.36 -23.73
CA GLN A 471 8.70 24.18 -23.98
C GLN A 471 7.90 23.80 -22.73
N TYR A 472 8.53 23.86 -21.56
CA TYR A 472 7.88 23.61 -20.28
C TYR A 472 6.70 24.58 -20.05
N ALA A 473 6.85 25.88 -20.35
CA ALA A 473 5.77 26.85 -20.20
C ALA A 473 4.54 26.49 -21.05
N VAL A 474 4.75 26.07 -22.31
CA VAL A 474 3.66 25.59 -23.20
C VAL A 474 3.03 24.33 -22.62
N PHE A 475 3.86 23.37 -22.21
CA PHE A 475 3.41 22.10 -21.66
C PHE A 475 2.57 22.28 -20.39
N LYS A 476 2.99 23.16 -19.48
CA LYS A 476 2.29 23.49 -18.24
C LYS A 476 0.88 24.06 -18.48
N GLY A 477 0.71 24.84 -19.56
CA GLY A 477 -0.61 25.35 -19.96
C GLY A 477 -1.64 24.22 -20.15
N TYR A 478 -1.23 23.09 -20.74
CA TYR A 478 -2.10 21.94 -20.94
C TYR A 478 -2.41 21.17 -19.64
N CYS A 479 -1.48 21.17 -18.68
CA CYS A 479 -1.68 20.52 -17.38
C CYS A 479 -2.73 21.23 -16.51
N SER A 480 -3.05 22.49 -16.79
CA SER A 480 -3.97 23.32 -15.99
C SER A 480 -5.43 22.87 -16.02
N ASN A 481 -5.79 21.88 -16.85
CA ASN A 481 -7.13 21.29 -16.89
C ASN A 481 -7.47 20.45 -15.64
N ASN A 482 -6.47 20.13 -14.82
CA ASN A 482 -6.58 19.31 -13.62
C ASN A 482 -5.59 19.85 -12.56
N GLU A 483 -6.08 20.30 -11.40
CA GLU A 483 -5.24 20.91 -10.35
C GLU A 483 -4.08 19.99 -9.93
N LEU A 484 -4.36 18.70 -9.77
CA LEU A 484 -3.37 17.71 -9.39
C LEU A 484 -2.32 17.46 -10.50
N LEU A 485 -2.73 17.48 -11.77
CA LEU A 485 -1.80 17.39 -12.90
C LEU A 485 -0.88 18.59 -12.99
N ASN A 486 -1.43 19.78 -12.82
CA ASN A 486 -0.67 21.02 -12.82
C ASN A 486 0.36 21.05 -11.68
N TYR A 487 -0.07 20.74 -10.46
CA TYR A 487 0.82 20.62 -9.30
C TYR A 487 1.96 19.63 -9.53
N ARG A 488 1.66 18.45 -10.10
CA ARG A 488 2.66 17.42 -10.39
C ARG A 488 3.64 17.81 -11.48
N CYS A 489 3.18 18.57 -12.48
CA CYS A 489 4.03 19.13 -13.52
C CYS A 489 5.12 20.01 -12.91
N ASP A 490 4.78 20.83 -11.91
CA ASP A 490 5.72 21.68 -11.19
C ASP A 490 6.70 20.88 -10.33
N GLU A 491 6.23 19.83 -9.65
CA GLU A 491 7.10 18.93 -8.88
C GLU A 491 8.12 18.24 -9.77
N ILE A 492 7.70 17.68 -10.91
CA ILE A 492 8.59 16.99 -11.85
C ILE A 492 9.60 17.97 -12.46
N HIS A 493 9.16 19.17 -12.86
CA HIS A 493 10.05 20.21 -13.36
C HIS A 493 11.13 20.56 -12.33
N THR A 494 10.75 20.70 -11.06
CA THR A 494 11.68 21.00 -9.97
C THR A 494 12.68 19.86 -9.77
N ILE A 495 12.21 18.60 -9.75
CA ILE A 495 13.07 17.42 -9.61
C ILE A 495 14.09 17.34 -10.75
N LEU A 496 13.66 17.47 -12.01
CA LEU A 496 14.54 17.24 -13.17
C LEU A 496 15.59 18.33 -13.41
N ASN A 497 15.45 19.49 -12.77
CA ASN A 497 16.33 20.64 -12.93
C ASN A 497 17.22 20.92 -11.71
N ASP A 498 17.05 20.19 -10.60
CA ASP A 498 17.86 20.35 -9.39
C ASP A 498 18.48 19.00 -8.94
N THR A 499 19.79 18.88 -9.16
CA THR A 499 20.56 17.69 -8.77
C THR A 499 20.47 17.38 -7.28
N THR A 500 20.39 18.39 -6.41
CA THR A 500 20.30 18.17 -4.95
C THR A 500 18.96 17.53 -4.59
N ILE A 501 17.89 17.91 -5.29
CA ILE A 501 16.56 17.33 -5.12
C ILE A 501 16.54 15.89 -5.66
N ILE A 502 17.21 15.60 -6.79
CA ILE A 502 17.34 14.23 -7.31
C ILE A 502 18.03 13.32 -6.29
N ILE A 503 19.19 13.73 -5.76
CA ILE A 503 19.92 12.97 -4.73
C ILE A 503 19.01 12.73 -3.53
N SER A 504 18.40 13.79 -3.00
CA SER A 504 17.51 13.71 -1.84
C SER A 504 16.33 12.76 -2.08
N LYS A 505 15.73 12.76 -3.27
CA LYS A 505 14.62 11.86 -3.63
C LYS A 505 15.05 10.40 -3.71
N LEU A 506 16.21 10.11 -4.30
CA LEU A 506 16.74 8.75 -4.41
C LEU A 506 17.13 8.18 -3.04
N GLU A 507 17.83 8.97 -2.21
CA GLU A 507 18.21 8.59 -0.85
C GLU A 507 16.99 8.40 0.06
N HIS A 508 16.00 9.31 -0.04
CA HIS A 508 14.76 9.16 0.72
C HIS A 508 13.98 7.92 0.29
N TYR A 509 13.91 7.65 -1.01
CA TYR A 509 13.21 6.47 -1.54
C TYR A 509 13.87 5.16 -1.07
N THR A 510 15.19 5.03 -1.21
CA THR A 510 15.92 3.85 -0.72
C THR A 510 15.73 3.63 0.77
N LEU A 511 15.83 4.69 1.59
CA LEU A 511 15.63 4.59 3.03
C LEU A 511 14.20 4.16 3.40
N LYS A 512 13.18 4.73 2.74
CA LYS A 512 11.77 4.36 2.95
C LYS A 512 11.51 2.90 2.61
N VAL A 513 12.06 2.42 1.49
CA VAL A 513 11.94 1.01 1.09
C VAL A 513 12.66 0.09 2.08
N ARG A 514 13.82 0.48 2.62
CA ARG A 514 14.54 -0.29 3.66
C ARG A 514 13.68 -0.49 4.92
N TRP A 515 13.05 0.57 5.42
CA TRP A 515 12.13 0.47 6.56
C TRP A 515 10.91 -0.40 6.24
N HIS A 516 10.35 -0.23 5.04
CA HIS A 516 9.21 -1.02 4.61
C HIS A 516 9.54 -2.52 4.46
N ILE A 517 10.70 -2.89 3.92
CA ILE A 517 11.18 -4.28 3.87
C ILE A 517 11.29 -4.88 5.28
N GLN A 518 11.82 -4.14 6.25
CA GLN A 518 11.88 -4.62 7.64
C GLN A 518 10.46 -4.86 8.20
N ARG A 519 9.49 -3.98 7.89
CA ARG A 519 8.08 -4.17 8.26
C ARG A 519 7.50 -5.43 7.62
N LEU A 520 7.71 -5.62 6.33
CA LEU A 520 7.27 -6.82 5.60
C LEU A 520 7.86 -8.10 6.21
N TYR A 521 9.13 -8.07 6.62
CA TYR A 521 9.76 -9.20 7.31
C TYR A 521 9.14 -9.48 8.69
N ARG A 522 8.80 -8.45 9.47
CA ARG A 522 8.08 -8.63 10.75
C ARG A 522 6.70 -9.27 10.51
N ILE A 523 5.94 -8.74 9.56
CA ILE A 523 4.62 -9.30 9.18
C ILE A 523 4.76 -10.77 8.75
N ARG A 524 5.77 -11.10 7.94
CA ARG A 524 6.08 -12.48 7.56
C ARG A 524 6.28 -13.38 8.78
N ASN A 525 7.05 -12.93 9.77
CA ASN A 525 7.33 -13.71 10.98
C ASN A 525 6.07 -13.86 11.83
N GLU A 526 5.26 -12.81 11.95
CA GLU A 526 3.97 -12.86 12.66
C GLU A 526 3.01 -13.88 12.05
N ILE A 527 2.87 -13.88 10.71
CA ILE A 527 2.04 -14.87 9.99
C ILE A 527 2.57 -16.28 10.22
N THR A 528 3.89 -16.48 10.07
CA THR A 528 4.54 -17.80 10.23
C THR A 528 4.37 -18.37 11.64
N HIS A 529 4.36 -17.50 12.67
CA HIS A 529 4.19 -17.90 14.06
C HIS A 529 2.75 -17.81 14.57
N SER A 530 1.76 -17.63 13.68
CA SER A 530 0.33 -17.49 14.02
C SER A 530 0.05 -16.40 15.07
N ALA A 531 0.88 -15.36 15.08
CA ALA A 531 0.77 -14.22 15.98
C ALA A 531 0.21 -12.96 15.29
N PHE A 532 -0.18 -13.08 14.01
CA PHE A 532 -0.76 -12.01 13.24
C PHE A 532 -2.22 -11.75 13.69
N GLN A 533 -2.57 -10.48 13.86
CA GLN A 533 -3.95 -10.07 14.15
C GLN A 533 -4.77 -10.07 12.86
N GLU A 534 -5.70 -11.02 12.73
CA GLU A 534 -6.50 -11.24 11.51
C GLU A 534 -7.29 -10.00 11.06
N ASP A 535 -7.57 -9.04 11.94
CA ASP A 535 -8.36 -7.84 11.62
C ASP A 535 -7.62 -6.80 10.75
N LYS A 536 -6.30 -6.93 10.54
CA LYS A 536 -5.53 -6.00 9.70
C LYS A 536 -5.48 -6.48 8.25
N SER A 537 -5.91 -5.61 7.32
CA SER A 537 -5.77 -5.89 5.89
C SER A 537 -4.29 -5.96 5.48
N LEU A 538 -3.93 -7.03 4.75
CA LEU A 538 -2.60 -7.22 4.16
C LEU A 538 -2.52 -6.71 2.72
N MET A 539 -3.62 -6.21 2.15
CA MET A 539 -3.75 -5.87 0.73
C MET A 539 -2.66 -4.91 0.23
N ILE A 540 -2.45 -3.78 0.90
CA ILE A 540 -1.43 -2.79 0.50
C ILE A 540 -0.01 -3.38 0.52
N TYR A 541 0.29 -4.25 1.47
CA TYR A 541 1.59 -4.91 1.55
C TYR A 541 1.78 -5.93 0.43
N ILE A 542 0.72 -6.65 0.07
CA ILE A 542 0.71 -7.60 -1.05
C ILE A 542 0.95 -6.84 -2.37
N GLU A 543 0.30 -5.70 -2.58
CA GLU A 543 0.49 -4.85 -3.77
C GLU A 543 1.92 -4.32 -3.88
N HIS A 544 2.51 -3.87 -2.77
CA HIS A 544 3.92 -3.49 -2.73
C HIS A 544 4.86 -4.67 -3.01
N LEU A 545 4.61 -5.86 -2.44
CA LEU A 545 5.41 -7.05 -2.70
C LEU A 545 5.38 -7.47 -4.17
N TYR A 546 4.21 -7.45 -4.81
CA TYR A 546 4.10 -7.66 -6.26
C TYR A 546 4.95 -6.66 -7.04
N THR A 547 4.82 -5.37 -6.69
CA THR A 547 5.54 -4.27 -7.34
C THR A 547 7.06 -4.42 -7.19
N TYR A 548 7.54 -4.81 -6.01
CA TYR A 548 8.96 -5.03 -5.74
C TYR A 548 9.50 -6.25 -6.50
N LEU A 549 8.76 -7.37 -6.49
CA LEU A 549 9.15 -8.58 -7.19
C LEU A 549 9.20 -8.37 -8.71
N ALA A 550 8.19 -7.69 -9.27
CA ALA A 550 8.13 -7.40 -10.70
C ALA A 550 9.32 -6.55 -11.16
N GLN A 551 9.67 -5.50 -10.41
CA GLN A 551 10.84 -4.66 -10.70
C GLN A 551 12.15 -5.41 -10.52
N LEU A 552 12.30 -6.19 -9.43
CA LEU A 552 13.48 -7.02 -9.20
C LEU A 552 13.75 -7.96 -10.38
N ILE A 553 12.72 -8.69 -10.83
CA ILE A 553 12.84 -9.59 -11.98
C ILE A 553 13.15 -8.82 -13.26
N SER A 554 12.48 -7.69 -13.49
CA SER A 554 12.73 -6.84 -14.66
C SER A 554 14.18 -6.38 -14.74
N GLU A 555 14.78 -5.90 -13.64
CA GLU A 555 16.18 -5.48 -13.65
C GLU A 555 17.14 -6.65 -13.81
N VAL A 556 16.92 -7.78 -13.10
CA VAL A 556 17.78 -8.97 -13.26
C VAL A 556 17.77 -9.43 -14.72
N VAL A 557 16.60 -9.55 -15.34
CA VAL A 557 16.47 -9.95 -16.75
C VAL A 557 17.16 -8.94 -17.67
N PHE A 558 16.99 -7.64 -17.41
CA PHE A 558 17.62 -6.60 -18.21
C PHE A 558 19.15 -6.69 -18.18
N TYR A 559 19.76 -6.85 -17.00
CA TYR A 559 21.22 -6.94 -16.87
C TYR A 559 21.78 -8.24 -17.46
N VAL A 560 21.05 -9.36 -17.33
CA VAL A 560 21.44 -10.64 -17.93
C VAL A 560 21.40 -10.59 -19.47
N GLU A 561 20.40 -9.95 -20.07
CA GLU A 561 20.27 -9.91 -21.54
C GLU A 561 21.03 -8.77 -22.20
N HIS A 562 21.03 -7.57 -21.60
CA HIS A 562 21.59 -6.37 -22.24
C HIS A 562 22.96 -5.96 -21.69
N LYS A 563 23.33 -6.41 -20.50
CA LYS A 563 24.65 -6.15 -19.88
C LYS A 563 25.51 -7.42 -19.73
N GLN A 564 25.04 -8.55 -20.26
CA GLN A 564 25.75 -9.83 -20.31
C GLN A 564 26.18 -10.37 -18.93
N ALA A 565 25.41 -10.10 -17.87
CA ALA A 565 25.65 -10.74 -16.58
C ALA A 565 25.48 -12.27 -16.68
N GLU A 566 26.47 -13.02 -16.19
CA GLU A 566 26.53 -14.49 -16.23
C GLU A 566 25.76 -15.14 -15.07
N SER A 567 25.45 -14.37 -14.03
CA SER A 567 24.71 -14.84 -12.85
C SER A 567 23.79 -13.76 -12.26
N VAL A 568 22.86 -14.18 -11.39
CA VAL A 568 22.00 -13.24 -10.65
C VAL A 568 22.82 -12.42 -9.65
N GLU A 569 23.84 -13.04 -9.05
CA GLU A 569 24.83 -12.41 -8.17
C GLU A 569 25.55 -11.25 -8.85
N GLU A 570 26.05 -11.50 -10.06
CA GLU A 570 26.76 -10.51 -10.85
C GLU A 570 25.81 -9.39 -11.29
N ALA A 571 24.59 -9.72 -11.73
CA ALA A 571 23.59 -8.71 -12.04
C ALA A 571 23.34 -7.76 -10.87
N PHE A 572 23.20 -8.29 -9.64
CA PHE A 572 23.07 -7.45 -8.44
C PHE A 572 24.30 -6.59 -8.18
N ALA A 573 25.50 -7.15 -8.31
CA ALA A 573 26.74 -6.39 -8.12
C ALA A 573 26.84 -5.22 -9.10
N ILE A 574 26.58 -5.45 -10.39
CA ILE A 574 26.63 -4.39 -11.42
C ILE A 574 25.57 -3.30 -11.12
N ILE A 575 24.35 -3.68 -10.74
CA ILE A 575 23.30 -2.73 -10.38
C ILE A 575 23.73 -1.84 -9.21
N LEU A 576 24.28 -2.44 -8.16
CA LEU A 576 24.72 -1.72 -6.96
C LEU A 576 25.85 -0.75 -7.26
N GLU A 577 26.90 -1.22 -7.95
CA GLU A 577 28.04 -0.37 -8.33
C GLU A 577 27.57 0.77 -9.24
N SER A 578 26.63 0.51 -10.15
CA SER A 578 26.02 1.53 -11.00
C SER A 578 25.30 2.60 -10.17
N TYR A 579 24.50 2.17 -9.20
CA TYR A 579 23.76 3.06 -8.32
C TYR A 579 24.70 3.92 -7.45
N TYR A 580 25.65 3.31 -6.75
CA TYR A 580 26.55 4.03 -5.85
C TYR A 580 27.46 4.99 -6.59
N THR A 581 28.09 4.54 -7.67
CA THR A 581 28.93 5.40 -8.52
C THR A 581 28.14 6.58 -9.06
N TYR A 582 26.90 6.35 -9.51
CA TYR A 582 26.05 7.43 -10.00
C TYR A 582 25.77 8.48 -8.92
N ILE A 583 25.38 8.05 -7.72
CA ILE A 583 25.13 8.97 -6.58
C ILE A 583 26.40 9.74 -6.20
N ASP A 584 27.56 9.08 -6.18
CA ASP A 584 28.84 9.73 -5.87
C ASP A 584 29.19 10.79 -6.91
N LEU A 585 29.06 10.47 -8.21
CA LEU A 585 29.31 11.41 -9.29
C LEU A 585 28.37 12.63 -9.24
N LEU A 586 27.10 12.44 -8.85
CA LEU A 586 26.17 13.56 -8.63
C LEU A 586 26.60 14.43 -7.45
N LYS A 587 27.01 13.83 -6.32
CA LYS A 587 27.47 14.55 -5.12
C LYS A 587 28.75 15.34 -5.37
N GLU A 588 29.64 14.80 -6.20
CA GLU A 588 30.87 15.48 -6.62
C GLU A 588 30.65 16.56 -7.70
N GLY A 589 29.44 16.67 -8.25
CA GLY A 589 29.12 17.62 -9.31
C GLY A 589 29.82 17.31 -10.64
N LYS A 590 30.21 16.05 -10.87
CA LYS A 590 30.95 15.62 -12.06
C LYS A 590 30.06 15.33 -13.28
N ILE A 591 28.74 15.29 -13.10
CA ILE A 591 27.76 15.09 -14.18
C ILE A 591 27.10 16.44 -14.51
N PRO A 592 27.20 16.93 -15.75
CA PRO A 592 26.44 18.10 -16.19
C PRO A 592 24.92 17.89 -16.03
N ASN A 593 24.17 18.93 -15.64
CA ASN A 593 22.74 18.79 -15.35
C ASN A 593 21.91 18.21 -16.52
N HIS A 594 22.31 18.47 -17.77
CA HIS A 594 21.64 17.91 -18.95
C HIS A 594 21.88 16.40 -19.16
N ASP A 595 22.97 15.86 -18.60
CA ASP A 595 23.35 14.44 -18.66
C ASP A 595 22.84 13.64 -17.44
N VAL A 596 22.24 14.31 -16.45
CA VAL A 596 21.62 13.64 -15.31
C VAL A 596 20.35 12.93 -15.81
N LEU A 597 20.25 11.61 -15.72
CA LEU A 597 19.05 10.83 -16.07
C LEU A 597 18.39 11.23 -17.43
N PRO A 598 19.11 11.21 -18.56
CA PRO A 598 18.58 11.68 -19.86
C PRO A 598 17.39 10.84 -20.38
N ASP A 599 17.26 9.61 -19.89
CA ASP A 599 16.14 8.71 -20.11
C ASP A 599 15.46 8.26 -18.80
N GLY A 600 15.73 8.94 -17.68
CA GLY A 600 15.14 8.62 -16.39
C GLY A 600 15.72 7.39 -15.68
N ILE A 601 16.77 6.75 -16.22
CA ILE A 601 17.36 5.52 -15.71
C ILE A 601 18.78 5.79 -15.21
N ILE A 602 19.15 5.18 -14.08
CA ILE A 602 20.53 5.17 -13.60
C ILE A 602 21.32 4.12 -14.39
N ASP A 603 22.20 4.56 -15.28
CA ASP A 603 23.12 3.69 -16.02
C ASP A 603 24.44 4.42 -16.29
N ILE A 604 25.52 3.96 -15.66
CA ILE A 604 26.87 4.51 -15.84
C ILE A 604 27.67 3.78 -16.93
N THR A 605 27.11 2.71 -17.50
CA THR A 605 27.78 1.82 -18.46
C THR A 605 27.34 2.08 -19.90
N LYS A 606 26.78 3.26 -20.18
CA LYS A 606 26.39 3.69 -21.53
C LYS A 606 27.57 4.20 -22.33
#